data_AF-A0AAU1TTD3-F1
#
_entry.id   AF-A0AAU1TTD3-F1
#
_cell.length_a   1.000
_cell.length_b   1.000
_cell.length_c   1.000
_cell.angle_alpha   90.00
_cell.angle_beta   90.00
_cell.angle_gamma   90.00
#
_symmetry.space_group_name_H-M   'P 1'
#
loop_
_entity.id
_entity.type
_entity.pdbx_description
1 polymer ?
#
loop_
_entity_poly.entity_id
_entity_poly.type
_entity_poly.pdbx_seq_one_letter_code
_entity_poly.pdbx_strand_id
1 'polypeptide(L)'
;MAVRRTTLFDQVAGEIVDLIEESGLEPGDDVPSEGELAARFGVNRLAVREAIRVLSAREILVSSQGRPARVNVPSARVFGQILQFRLRQQSLEVADVLDARGAIEGALASRAAARVASGEASTDAAGALLDEMEDAVEDRDRFVALDLAFHHEIARMAGNGMLELVLESLSDILTAHRLASYEGRSRRGDSQRATITAHRRILAAIASGAPQEAVAAMAAHLDETGEDLAVS
;
A
#
# COMPACT_ATOMS: atom_id res chain seq x y z
N MET A 1 -16.77 26.31 -21.53
CA MET A 1 -15.65 25.84 -20.69
C MET A 1 -15.48 26.79 -19.52
N ALA A 2 -15.78 26.35 -18.30
CA ALA A 2 -15.53 27.15 -17.10
C ALA A 2 -14.05 27.00 -16.72
N VAL A 3 -13.30 28.11 -16.74
CA VAL A 3 -11.94 28.16 -16.20
C VAL A 3 -12.04 27.93 -14.69
N ARG A 4 -11.53 26.81 -14.18
CA ARG A 4 -11.43 26.58 -12.72
C ARG A 4 -10.43 27.59 -12.17
N ARG A 5 -10.90 28.53 -11.34
CA ARG A 5 -10.03 29.37 -10.53
C ARG A 5 -9.48 28.52 -9.39
N THR A 6 -8.23 28.07 -9.52
CA THR A 6 -7.46 27.53 -8.39
C THR A 6 -7.39 28.60 -7.30
N THR A 7 -7.66 28.24 -6.05
CA THR A 7 -7.63 29.21 -4.96
C THR A 7 -6.20 29.73 -4.74
N LEU A 8 -6.04 30.90 -4.14
CA LEU A 8 -4.72 31.46 -3.83
C LEU A 8 -3.88 30.49 -2.96
N PHE A 9 -4.52 29.78 -2.03
CA PHE A 9 -3.82 28.82 -1.17
C PHE A 9 -3.41 27.54 -1.90
N ASP A 10 -4.17 27.07 -2.91
CA ASP A 10 -3.75 25.94 -3.74
C ASP A 10 -2.53 26.29 -4.60
N GLN A 11 -2.44 27.55 -5.07
CA GLN A 11 -1.26 28.06 -5.78
C GLN A 11 -0.05 28.11 -4.83
N VAL A 12 -0.20 28.69 -3.64
CA VAL A 12 0.87 28.75 -2.64
C VAL A 12 1.30 27.34 -2.18
N ALA A 13 0.38 26.38 -2.13
CA ALA A 13 0.74 24.99 -1.84
C ALA A 13 1.62 24.37 -2.95
N GLY A 14 1.35 24.67 -4.22
CA GLY A 14 2.21 24.28 -5.35
C GLY A 14 3.61 24.88 -5.23
N GLU A 15 3.70 26.19 -4.99
CA GLU A 15 4.98 26.90 -4.83
C GLU A 15 5.81 26.36 -3.64
N ILE A 16 5.17 25.89 -2.57
CA ILE A 16 5.87 25.23 -1.45
C ILE A 16 6.42 23.86 -1.88
N VAL A 17 5.71 23.10 -2.71
CA VAL A 17 6.20 21.82 -3.24
C VAL A 17 7.39 22.06 -4.17
N ASP A 18 7.27 23.01 -5.10
CA ASP A 18 8.35 23.38 -6.01
C ASP A 18 9.59 23.82 -5.22
N LEU A 19 9.39 24.60 -4.16
CA LEU A 19 10.46 25.01 -3.23
C LEU A 19 11.18 23.81 -2.57
N ILE A 20 10.42 22.81 -2.11
CA ILE A 20 10.96 21.61 -1.46
C ILE A 20 11.89 20.88 -2.45
N GLU A 21 11.44 20.72 -3.69
CA GLU A 21 12.20 20.07 -4.76
C GLU A 21 13.44 20.89 -5.14
N GLU A 22 13.29 22.19 -5.38
CA GLU A 22 14.39 23.10 -5.75
C GLU A 22 15.46 23.21 -4.65
N SER A 23 15.05 23.13 -3.39
CA SER A 23 15.94 23.24 -2.23
C SER A 23 16.55 21.89 -1.83
N GLY A 24 16.12 20.79 -2.46
CA GLY A 24 16.56 19.44 -2.13
C GLY A 24 16.21 19.02 -0.70
N LEU A 25 15.08 19.49 -0.17
CA LEU A 25 14.65 19.11 1.18
C LEU A 25 14.14 17.66 1.18
N GLU A 26 14.65 16.86 2.11
CA GLU A 26 14.32 15.45 2.26
C GLU A 26 13.27 15.24 3.37
N PRO A 27 12.57 14.09 3.40
CA PRO A 27 11.65 13.77 4.49
C PRO A 27 12.31 13.94 5.87
N GLY A 28 11.68 14.74 6.73
CA GLY A 28 12.18 15.12 8.05
C GLY A 28 12.80 16.52 8.11
N ASP A 29 13.15 17.13 6.98
CA ASP A 29 13.69 18.50 6.95
C ASP A 29 12.61 19.54 7.23
N ASP A 30 13.01 20.62 7.91
CA ASP A 30 12.15 21.77 8.17
C ASP A 30 11.99 22.61 6.87
N VAL A 31 10.74 22.92 6.51
CA VAL A 31 10.48 23.94 5.49
C VAL A 31 10.63 25.35 6.10
N PRO A 32 10.90 26.40 5.30
CA PRO A 32 10.98 27.75 5.82
C PRO A 32 9.72 28.15 6.61
N SER A 33 9.89 29.03 7.59
CA SER A 33 8.80 29.44 8.46
C SER A 33 7.66 30.12 7.69
N GLU A 34 6.45 30.14 8.27
CA GLU A 34 5.29 30.83 7.67
C GLU A 34 5.61 32.28 7.26
N GLY A 35 6.47 32.95 8.03
CA GLY A 35 6.89 34.33 7.75
C GLY A 35 7.83 34.44 6.56
N GLU A 36 8.80 33.52 6.43
CA GLU A 36 9.74 33.48 5.32
C GLU A 36 9.03 33.11 4.01
N LEU A 37 8.15 32.11 4.05
CA LEU A 37 7.32 31.73 2.91
C LEU A 37 6.38 32.87 2.48
N ALA A 38 5.76 33.57 3.44
CA ALA A 38 4.89 34.71 3.14
C ALA A 38 5.66 35.85 2.45
N ALA A 39 6.87 36.16 2.94
CA ALA A 39 7.74 37.15 2.32
C ALA A 39 8.20 36.72 0.93
N ARG A 40 8.59 35.44 0.76
CA ARG A 40 9.06 34.89 -0.51
C ARG A 40 7.99 34.92 -1.59
N PHE A 41 6.77 34.51 -1.27
CA PHE A 41 5.68 34.41 -2.24
C PHE A 41 4.84 35.69 -2.36
N GLY A 42 5.15 36.74 -1.58
CA GLY A 42 4.42 38.00 -1.62
C GLY A 42 2.96 37.89 -1.15
N VAL A 43 2.67 36.94 -0.24
CA VAL A 43 1.33 36.69 0.30
C VAL A 43 1.28 36.96 1.80
N ASN A 44 0.09 36.95 2.39
CA ASN A 44 -0.04 37.03 3.84
C ASN A 44 0.22 35.67 4.50
N ARG A 45 0.57 35.67 5.80
CA ARG A 45 0.83 34.44 6.58
C ARG A 45 -0.37 33.50 6.65
N LEU A 46 -1.60 34.03 6.58
CA LEU A 46 -2.80 33.20 6.61
C LEU A 46 -2.90 32.31 5.35
N ALA A 47 -2.55 32.83 4.18
CA ALA A 47 -2.52 32.07 2.94
C ALA A 47 -1.48 30.94 3.00
N VAL A 48 -0.30 31.20 3.55
CA VAL A 48 0.75 30.19 3.78
C VAL A 48 0.27 29.13 4.76
N ARG A 49 -0.37 29.52 5.86
CA ARG A 49 -0.90 28.57 6.85
C ARG A 49 -1.95 27.65 6.23
N GLU A 50 -2.82 28.17 5.38
CA GLU A 50 -3.82 27.35 4.69
C GLU A 50 -3.17 26.41 3.67
N ALA A 51 -2.15 26.89 2.94
CA ALA A 51 -1.36 26.04 2.04
C ALA A 51 -0.66 24.90 2.80
N ILE A 52 0.00 25.19 3.94
CA ILE A 52 0.60 24.18 4.82
C ILE A 52 -0.47 23.21 5.32
N ARG A 53 -1.65 23.70 5.72
CA ARG A 53 -2.76 22.83 6.15
C ARG A 53 -3.21 21.88 5.03
N VAL A 54 -3.31 22.35 3.79
CA VAL A 54 -3.63 21.52 2.63
C VAL A 54 -2.55 20.47 2.37
N LEU A 55 -1.27 20.86 2.41
CA LEU A 55 -0.15 19.92 2.23
C LEU A 55 -0.07 18.90 3.38
N SER A 56 -0.38 19.31 4.61
CA SER A 56 -0.49 18.40 5.75
C SER A 56 -1.64 17.41 5.59
N ALA A 57 -2.79 17.83 5.04
CA ALA A 57 -3.90 16.92 4.73
C ALA A 57 -3.55 15.91 3.63
N ARG A 58 -2.59 16.24 2.76
CA ARG A 58 -2.01 15.34 1.74
C ARG A 58 -0.81 14.55 2.27
N GLU A 59 -0.45 14.72 3.54
CA GLU A 59 0.73 14.11 4.18
C GLU A 59 2.08 14.45 3.51
N ILE A 60 2.13 15.49 2.67
CA ILE A 60 3.37 16.01 2.08
C ILE A 60 4.17 16.78 3.13
N LEU A 61 3.47 17.41 4.09
CA LEU A 61 4.06 18.06 5.25
C LEU A 61 3.51 17.47 6.54
N VAL A 62 4.30 17.56 7.61
CA VAL A 62 3.80 17.40 8.98
C VAL A 62 4.01 18.72 9.72
N SER A 63 2.91 19.31 10.17
CA SER A 63 2.93 20.54 10.98
C SER A 63 2.80 20.22 12.47
N SER A 64 3.65 20.81 13.31
CA SER A 64 3.54 20.77 14.78
C SER A 64 3.36 22.19 15.34
N GLN A 65 2.57 22.35 16.41
CA GLN A 65 2.36 23.67 17.00
C GLN A 65 3.69 24.30 17.43
N GLY A 66 3.92 25.55 17.01
CA GLY A 66 5.10 26.34 17.38
C GLY A 66 6.42 25.88 16.75
N ARG A 67 6.39 24.98 15.75
CA ARG A 67 7.56 24.54 15.00
C ARG A 67 7.34 24.72 13.49
N PRO A 68 8.42 24.87 12.70
CA PRO A 68 8.33 24.77 11.25
C PRO A 68 7.61 23.48 10.83
N ALA A 69 6.91 23.51 9.71
CA ALA A 69 6.42 22.28 9.11
C ALA A 69 7.61 21.48 8.57
N ARG A 70 7.47 20.16 8.49
CA ARG A 70 8.53 19.29 7.96
C ARG A 70 8.07 18.54 6.75
N VAL A 71 8.98 18.30 5.81
CA VAL A 71 8.74 17.43 4.66
C VAL A 71 8.41 16.02 5.15
N ASN A 72 7.43 15.40 4.51
CA ASN A 72 6.99 14.05 4.82
C ASN A 72 6.72 13.28 3.53
N VAL A 73 6.76 11.95 3.62
CA VAL A 73 6.33 11.06 2.54
C VAL A 73 4.85 10.72 2.76
N PRO A 74 3.96 11.03 1.80
CA PRO A 74 2.58 10.61 1.89
C PRO A 74 2.45 9.10 2.00
N SER A 75 1.69 8.62 2.98
CA SER A 75 1.43 7.19 3.12
C SER A 75 0.46 6.70 2.03
N ALA A 76 0.54 5.41 1.68
CA ALA A 76 -0.41 4.77 0.78
C ALA A 76 -1.87 4.90 1.25
N ARG A 77 -2.08 5.13 2.56
CA ARG A 77 -3.38 5.35 3.19
C ARG A 77 -4.16 6.51 2.57
N VAL A 78 -3.49 7.58 2.15
CA VAL A 78 -4.16 8.72 1.48
C VAL A 78 -4.86 8.25 0.21
N PHE A 79 -4.19 7.41 -0.58
CA PHE A 79 -4.77 6.81 -1.78
C PHE A 79 -5.85 5.77 -1.43
N GLY A 80 -5.61 4.93 -0.42
CA GLY A 80 -6.57 3.94 0.06
C GLY A 80 -7.90 4.55 0.53
N GLN A 81 -7.87 5.71 1.18
CA GLN A 81 -9.08 6.43 1.60
C GLN A 81 -9.98 6.82 0.41
N ILE A 82 -9.38 7.21 -0.72
CA ILE A 82 -10.11 7.56 -1.95
C ILE A 82 -10.78 6.30 -2.51
N LEU A 83 -10.06 5.19 -2.57
CA LEU A 83 -10.59 3.91 -3.07
C LEU A 83 -11.74 3.40 -2.20
N GLN A 84 -11.58 3.43 -0.87
CA GLN A 84 -12.64 3.08 0.06
C GLN A 84 -13.88 3.96 -0.09
N PHE A 85 -13.69 5.27 -0.30
CA PHE A 85 -14.81 6.18 -0.55
C PHE A 85 -15.55 5.79 -1.84
N ARG A 86 -14.83 5.47 -2.93
CA ARG A 86 -15.41 5.04 -4.20
C ARG A 86 -16.20 3.74 -4.09
N LEU A 87 -15.71 2.77 -3.30
CA LEU A 87 -16.42 1.53 -2.96
C LEU A 87 -17.72 1.81 -2.17
N ARG A 88 -17.66 2.66 -1.14
CA ARG A 88 -18.86 3.06 -0.37
C ARG A 88 -19.90 3.79 -1.21
N GLN A 89 -19.47 4.50 -2.25
CA GLN A 89 -20.34 5.16 -3.21
C GLN A 89 -20.81 4.22 -4.35
N GLN A 90 -20.45 2.93 -4.32
CA GLN A 90 -20.78 1.95 -5.36
C GLN A 90 -20.35 2.41 -6.76
N SER A 91 -19.21 3.11 -6.82
CA SER A 91 -18.60 3.60 -8.07
C SER A 91 -17.38 2.79 -8.49
N LEU A 92 -17.04 1.79 -7.67
CA LEU A 92 -16.11 0.69 -7.90
C LEU A 92 -16.75 -0.53 -7.22
N GLU A 93 -16.55 -1.72 -7.79
CA GLU A 93 -16.99 -2.97 -7.19
C GLU A 93 -15.84 -3.65 -6.44
N VAL A 94 -16.15 -4.45 -5.42
CA VAL A 94 -15.14 -5.26 -4.72
C VAL A 94 -14.47 -6.22 -5.71
N ALA A 95 -15.24 -6.77 -6.67
CA ALA A 95 -14.71 -7.63 -7.73
C ALA A 95 -13.61 -6.96 -8.55
N ASP A 96 -13.73 -5.66 -8.85
CA ASP A 96 -12.70 -4.90 -9.59
C ASP A 96 -11.40 -4.80 -8.77
N VAL A 97 -11.51 -4.69 -7.45
CA VAL A 97 -10.35 -4.65 -6.55
C VAL A 97 -9.64 -6.01 -6.50
N LEU A 98 -10.39 -7.11 -6.53
CA LEU A 98 -9.83 -8.46 -6.55
C LEU A 98 -9.17 -8.80 -7.88
N ASP A 99 -9.76 -8.36 -9.00
CA ASP A 99 -9.13 -8.48 -10.32
C ASP A 99 -7.82 -7.68 -10.38
N ALA A 100 -7.84 -6.43 -9.89
CA ALA A 100 -6.63 -5.61 -9.78
C ALA A 100 -5.56 -6.26 -8.89
N ARG A 101 -5.96 -6.88 -7.77
CA ARG A 101 -5.06 -7.64 -6.89
C ARG A 101 -4.35 -8.75 -7.65
N GLY A 102 -5.07 -9.52 -8.47
CA GLY A 102 -4.48 -10.59 -9.28
C GLY A 102 -3.40 -10.08 -10.24
N ALA A 103 -3.68 -8.99 -10.95
CA ALA A 103 -2.71 -8.37 -11.84
C ALA A 103 -1.47 -7.84 -11.11
N ILE A 104 -1.66 -7.20 -9.95
CA ILE A 104 -0.59 -6.57 -9.16
C ILE A 104 0.27 -7.63 -8.46
N GLU A 105 -0.35 -8.50 -7.64
CA GLU A 105 0.38 -9.51 -6.87
C GLU A 105 1.07 -10.54 -7.78
N GLY A 106 0.47 -10.88 -8.94
CA GLY A 106 1.14 -11.70 -9.96
C GLY A 106 2.39 -11.04 -10.54
N ALA A 107 2.32 -9.75 -10.91
CA ALA A 107 3.48 -9.01 -11.40
C ALA A 107 4.57 -8.86 -10.33
N LEU A 108 4.18 -8.67 -9.07
CA LEU A 108 5.11 -8.61 -7.93
C LEU A 108 5.81 -9.96 -7.72
N ALA A 109 5.07 -11.07 -7.70
CA ALA A 109 5.64 -12.42 -7.58
C ALA A 109 6.62 -12.74 -8.72
N SER A 110 6.26 -12.40 -9.97
CA SER A 110 7.14 -12.53 -11.13
C SER A 110 8.47 -11.79 -10.95
N ARG A 111 8.41 -10.54 -10.47
CA ARG A 111 9.59 -9.69 -10.27
C ARG A 111 10.43 -10.16 -9.08
N ALA A 112 9.79 -10.57 -7.99
CA ALA A 112 10.46 -11.15 -6.84
C ALA A 112 11.27 -12.38 -7.24
N ALA A 113 10.69 -13.29 -8.05
CA ALA A 113 11.39 -14.45 -8.58
C ALA A 113 12.62 -14.06 -9.42
N ALA A 114 12.48 -13.08 -10.31
CA ALA A 114 13.60 -12.60 -11.13
C ALA A 114 14.74 -12.01 -10.29
N ARG A 115 14.41 -11.28 -9.22
CA ARG A 115 15.41 -10.68 -8.31
C ARG A 115 16.06 -11.69 -7.38
N VAL A 116 15.34 -12.74 -6.97
CA VAL A 116 15.95 -13.88 -6.29
C VAL A 116 16.92 -14.60 -7.21
N ALA A 117 16.54 -14.83 -8.47
CA ALA A 117 17.42 -15.45 -9.47
C ALA A 117 18.71 -14.65 -9.73
N SER A 118 18.65 -13.30 -9.66
CA SER A 118 19.82 -12.42 -9.79
C SER A 118 20.61 -12.23 -8.48
N GLY A 119 20.12 -12.74 -7.35
CA GLY A 119 20.74 -12.57 -6.03
C GLY A 119 20.50 -11.19 -5.39
N GLU A 120 19.58 -10.39 -5.93
CA GLU A 120 19.21 -9.07 -5.39
C GLU A 120 18.18 -9.14 -4.24
N ALA A 121 17.51 -10.28 -4.09
CA ALA A 121 16.49 -10.51 -3.06
C ALA A 121 16.70 -11.88 -2.38
N SER A 122 16.25 -11.99 -1.13
CA SER A 122 16.21 -13.25 -0.36
C SER A 122 14.77 -13.60 0.00
N THR A 123 14.49 -14.90 0.14
CA THR A 123 13.21 -15.46 0.57
C THR A 123 13.11 -15.66 2.09
N ASP A 124 14.17 -15.41 2.85
CA ASP A 124 14.25 -15.80 4.27
C ASP A 124 13.16 -15.14 5.13
N ALA A 125 12.94 -13.83 4.96
CA ALA A 125 11.92 -13.10 5.71
C ALA A 125 10.51 -13.58 5.38
N ALA A 126 10.22 -13.84 4.09
CA ALA A 126 8.95 -14.43 3.67
C ALA A 126 8.74 -15.84 4.24
N GLY A 127 9.81 -16.65 4.30
CA GLY A 127 9.78 -17.98 4.91
C GLY A 127 9.46 -17.93 6.41
N ALA A 128 10.12 -17.03 7.14
CA ALA A 128 9.88 -16.83 8.58
C ALA A 128 8.42 -16.43 8.88
N LEU A 129 7.83 -15.55 8.04
CA LEU A 129 6.41 -15.19 8.17
C LEU A 129 5.48 -16.40 8.02
N LEU A 130 5.78 -17.33 7.10
CA LEU A 130 4.98 -18.55 6.93
C LEU A 130 5.14 -19.53 8.09
N ASP A 131 6.32 -19.59 8.71
CA ASP A 131 6.54 -20.39 9.91
C ASP A 131 5.75 -19.84 11.10
N GLU A 132 5.77 -18.52 11.30
CA GLU A 132 4.92 -17.86 12.31
C GLU A 132 3.42 -18.05 12.05
N MET A 133 3.02 -18.10 10.77
CA MET A 133 1.64 -18.28 10.37
C MET A 133 1.12 -19.70 10.69
N GLU A 134 1.99 -20.70 10.71
CA GLU A 134 1.66 -22.07 11.13
C GLU A 134 1.22 -22.14 12.60
N ASP A 135 1.82 -21.30 13.45
CA ASP A 135 1.46 -21.18 14.87
C ASP A 135 0.19 -20.35 15.09
N ALA A 136 -0.26 -19.61 14.07
CA ALA A 136 -1.41 -18.72 14.14
C ALA A 136 -2.69 -19.32 13.53
N VAL A 137 -2.68 -20.58 13.09
CA VAL A 137 -3.81 -21.23 12.38
C VAL A 137 -5.17 -21.09 13.08
N GLU A 138 -5.19 -21.08 14.41
CA GLU A 138 -6.41 -20.95 15.22
C GLU A 138 -6.62 -19.51 15.76
N ASP A 139 -5.66 -18.62 15.56
CA ASP A 139 -5.72 -17.20 15.93
C ASP A 139 -6.01 -16.37 14.68
N ARG A 140 -7.30 -16.15 14.42
CA ARG A 140 -7.81 -15.45 13.24
C ARG A 140 -7.10 -14.11 12.99
N ASP A 141 -7.00 -13.27 14.01
CA ASP A 141 -6.50 -11.90 13.82
C ASP A 141 -4.99 -11.91 13.55
N ARG A 142 -4.25 -12.79 14.25
CA ARG A 142 -2.81 -12.99 13.98
C ARG A 142 -2.57 -13.62 12.61
N PHE A 143 -3.37 -14.61 12.20
CA PHE A 143 -3.28 -15.26 10.90
C PHE A 143 -3.47 -14.29 9.75
N VAL A 144 -4.53 -13.46 9.81
CA VAL A 144 -4.81 -12.44 8.78
C VAL A 144 -3.70 -11.39 8.72
N ALA A 145 -3.14 -10.99 9.86
CA ALA A 145 -2.02 -10.07 9.90
C ALA A 145 -0.75 -10.66 9.24
N LEU A 146 -0.46 -11.95 9.47
CA LEU A 146 0.66 -12.65 8.87
C LEU A 146 0.45 -12.90 7.36
N ASP A 147 -0.78 -13.20 6.93
CA ASP A 147 -1.14 -13.29 5.50
C ASP A 147 -0.85 -11.95 4.79
N LEU A 148 -1.31 -10.84 5.37
CA LEU A 148 -1.04 -9.49 4.84
C LEU A 148 0.47 -9.20 4.79
N ALA A 149 1.21 -9.53 5.85
CA ALA A 149 2.65 -9.31 5.93
C ALA A 149 3.42 -10.11 4.87
N PHE A 150 3.02 -11.36 4.61
CA PHE A 150 3.62 -12.20 3.58
C PHE A 150 3.50 -11.59 2.18
N HIS A 151 2.31 -11.08 1.84
CA HIS A 151 2.07 -10.42 0.56
C HIS A 151 2.87 -9.11 0.40
N HIS A 152 2.98 -8.32 1.46
CA HIS A 152 3.84 -7.13 1.48
C HIS A 152 5.32 -7.47 1.36
N GLU A 153 5.76 -8.56 1.96
CA GLU A 153 7.15 -9.02 1.83
C GLU A 153 7.47 -9.43 0.38
N ILE A 154 6.56 -10.11 -0.33
CA ILE A 154 6.72 -10.36 -1.77
C ILE A 154 6.81 -9.05 -2.56
N ALA A 155 5.98 -8.06 -2.21
CA ALA A 155 6.00 -6.74 -2.86
C ALA A 155 7.36 -6.04 -2.67
N ARG A 156 7.90 -6.06 -1.46
CA ARG A 156 9.22 -5.54 -1.11
C ARG A 156 10.33 -6.26 -1.90
N MET A 157 10.27 -7.60 -1.96
CA MET A 157 11.21 -8.41 -2.74
C MET A 157 11.20 -8.04 -4.23
N ALA A 158 10.05 -7.67 -4.79
CA ALA A 158 9.90 -7.28 -6.20
C ALA A 158 10.61 -5.96 -6.57
N GLY A 159 10.97 -5.14 -5.58
CA GLY A 159 11.75 -3.91 -5.77
C GLY A 159 11.08 -2.88 -6.67
N ASN A 160 9.74 -2.82 -6.67
CA ASN A 160 8.98 -1.82 -7.41
C ASN A 160 8.11 -1.03 -6.44
N GLY A 161 8.66 0.08 -5.93
CA GLY A 161 8.00 0.91 -4.93
C GLY A 161 6.64 1.47 -5.38
N MET A 162 6.41 1.64 -6.69
CA MET A 162 5.10 2.07 -7.19
C MET A 162 4.05 0.98 -7.07
N LEU A 163 4.39 -0.27 -7.42
CA LEU A 163 3.47 -1.40 -7.27
C LEU A 163 3.24 -1.74 -5.79
N GLU A 164 4.27 -1.63 -4.96
CA GLU A 164 4.18 -1.76 -3.51
C GLU A 164 3.23 -0.71 -2.92
N LEU A 165 3.40 0.56 -3.27
CA LEU A 165 2.50 1.65 -2.83
C LEU A 165 1.04 1.40 -3.22
N VAL A 166 0.80 0.91 -4.46
CA VAL A 166 -0.56 0.58 -4.91
C VAL A 166 -1.12 -0.59 -4.11
N LEU A 167 -0.35 -1.65 -3.86
CA LEU A 167 -0.81 -2.78 -3.03
C LEU A 167 -1.10 -2.32 -1.60
N GLU A 168 -0.22 -1.51 -1.01
CA GLU A 168 -0.39 -0.95 0.34
C GLU A 168 -1.66 -0.12 0.45
N SER A 169 -2.00 0.65 -0.59
CA SER A 169 -3.24 1.44 -0.62
C SER A 169 -4.51 0.59 -0.58
N LEU A 170 -4.43 -0.69 -0.98
CA LEU A 170 -5.54 -1.65 -0.95
C LEU A 170 -5.60 -2.43 0.37
N SER A 171 -4.63 -2.29 1.28
CA SER A 171 -4.47 -3.15 2.46
C SER A 171 -5.72 -3.28 3.31
N ASP A 172 -6.41 -2.18 3.64
CA ASP A 172 -7.64 -2.23 4.46
C ASP A 172 -8.76 -3.04 3.78
N ILE A 173 -8.94 -2.84 2.47
CA ILE A 173 -9.97 -3.53 1.68
C ILE A 173 -9.63 -5.03 1.63
N LEU A 174 -8.37 -5.34 1.35
CA LEU A 174 -7.90 -6.72 1.26
C LEU A 174 -7.84 -7.42 2.63
N THR A 175 -7.66 -6.68 3.72
CA THR A 175 -7.74 -7.22 5.10
C THR A 175 -9.15 -7.69 5.40
N ALA A 176 -10.18 -6.91 5.05
CA ALA A 176 -11.57 -7.33 5.17
C ALA A 176 -11.86 -8.58 4.31
N HIS A 177 -11.33 -8.64 3.09
CA HIS A 177 -11.44 -9.81 2.23
C HIS A 177 -10.77 -11.05 2.84
N ARG A 178 -9.53 -10.93 3.35
CA ARG A 178 -8.79 -12.02 4.01
C ARG A 178 -9.55 -12.55 5.22
N LEU A 179 -10.13 -11.66 6.03
CA LEU A 179 -10.97 -12.03 7.16
C LEU A 179 -12.19 -12.85 6.71
N ALA A 180 -12.88 -12.40 5.66
CA ALA A 180 -14.03 -13.11 5.11
C ALA A 180 -13.65 -14.49 4.53
N SER A 181 -12.50 -14.61 3.86
CA SER A 181 -11.97 -15.89 3.34
C SER A 181 -11.62 -16.85 4.48
N TYR A 182 -10.98 -16.37 5.55
CA TYR A 182 -10.70 -17.17 6.75
C TYR A 182 -12.00 -17.76 7.34
N GLU A 183 -13.02 -16.91 7.52
CA GLU A 183 -14.31 -17.31 8.08
C GLU A 183 -15.08 -18.27 7.16
N GLY A 184 -15.09 -18.00 5.86
CA GLY A 184 -15.71 -18.86 4.84
C GLY A 184 -15.09 -20.25 4.82
N ARG A 185 -13.77 -20.34 4.86
CA ARG A 185 -13.03 -21.61 4.94
C ARG A 185 -13.38 -22.38 6.21
N SER A 186 -13.40 -21.70 7.36
CA SER A 186 -13.77 -22.29 8.64
C SER A 186 -15.21 -22.85 8.63
N ARG A 187 -16.14 -22.12 8.00
CA ARG A 187 -17.54 -22.55 7.83
C ARG A 187 -17.69 -23.81 6.97
N ARG A 188 -16.79 -24.06 6.02
CA ARG A 188 -16.76 -25.31 5.25
C ARG A 188 -16.16 -26.49 6.01
N GLY A 189 -15.54 -26.25 7.18
CA GLY A 189 -14.82 -27.27 7.93
C GLY A 189 -13.41 -27.54 7.42
N ASP A 190 -12.88 -26.67 6.55
CA ASP A 190 -11.52 -26.76 6.02
C ASP A 190 -10.50 -26.13 6.99
N SER A 191 -9.27 -26.63 6.99
CA SER A 191 -8.18 -26.04 7.77
C SER A 191 -7.53 -24.85 7.06
N GLN A 192 -7.14 -23.83 7.83
CA GLN A 192 -6.36 -22.68 7.33
C GLN A 192 -4.95 -23.06 6.85
N ARG A 193 -4.45 -24.26 7.20
CA ARG A 193 -3.18 -24.79 6.67
C ARG A 193 -3.18 -24.94 5.15
N ALA A 194 -4.35 -25.02 4.51
CA ALA A 194 -4.46 -24.98 3.05
C ALA A 194 -3.91 -23.65 2.48
N THR A 195 -4.23 -22.52 3.10
CA THR A 195 -3.70 -21.20 2.73
C THR A 195 -2.18 -21.13 2.88
N ILE A 196 -1.64 -21.64 3.99
CA ILE A 196 -0.18 -21.72 4.20
C ILE A 196 0.47 -22.59 3.11
N THR A 197 -0.18 -23.70 2.74
CA THR A 197 0.30 -24.56 1.64
C THR A 197 0.31 -23.82 0.30
N ALA A 198 -0.69 -22.99 0.02
CA ALA A 198 -0.72 -22.11 -1.15
C ALA A 198 0.43 -21.09 -1.13
N HIS A 199 0.65 -20.43 0.01
CA HIS A 199 1.77 -19.49 0.17
C HIS A 199 3.13 -20.13 0.03
N ARG A 200 3.33 -21.34 0.58
CA ARG A 200 4.58 -22.10 0.39
C ARG A 200 4.82 -22.45 -1.07
N ARG A 201 3.78 -22.73 -1.87
CA ARG A 201 3.91 -22.92 -3.33
C ARG A 201 4.38 -21.64 -4.02
N ILE A 202 3.83 -20.48 -3.65
CA ILE A 202 4.27 -19.17 -4.17
C ILE A 202 5.74 -18.94 -3.82
N LEU A 203 6.11 -19.10 -2.54
CA LEU A 203 7.47 -18.84 -2.09
C LEU A 203 8.48 -19.79 -2.74
N ALA A 204 8.12 -21.07 -2.93
CA ALA A 204 8.96 -22.04 -3.63
C ALA A 204 9.17 -21.65 -5.10
N ALA A 205 8.13 -21.21 -5.80
CA ALA A 205 8.25 -20.73 -7.18
C ALA A 205 9.15 -19.49 -7.27
N ILE A 206 9.01 -18.55 -6.33
CA ILE A 206 9.90 -17.38 -6.22
C ILE A 206 11.35 -17.81 -5.93
N ALA A 207 11.56 -18.70 -4.96
CA ALA A 207 12.87 -19.21 -4.55
C ALA A 207 13.61 -19.92 -5.70
N SER A 208 12.87 -20.61 -6.56
CA SER A 208 13.42 -21.28 -7.75
C SER A 208 13.85 -20.31 -8.86
N GLY A 209 13.51 -19.02 -8.74
CA GLY A 209 13.81 -18.04 -9.75
C GLY A 209 12.98 -18.18 -11.03
N ALA A 210 11.75 -18.73 -10.93
CA ALA A 210 10.87 -19.00 -12.05
C ALA A 210 9.67 -18.01 -12.09
N PRO A 211 9.75 -16.89 -12.84
CA PRO A 211 8.73 -15.83 -12.81
C PRO A 211 7.33 -16.29 -13.22
N GLN A 212 7.22 -17.14 -14.23
CA GLN A 212 5.94 -17.63 -14.73
C GLN A 212 5.26 -18.59 -13.73
N GLU A 213 6.06 -19.42 -13.05
CA GLU A 213 5.56 -20.31 -12.01
C GLU A 213 5.09 -19.51 -10.79
N ALA A 214 5.80 -18.43 -10.44
CA ALA A 214 5.40 -17.53 -9.35
C ALA A 214 4.06 -16.84 -9.65
N VAL A 215 3.84 -16.40 -10.89
CA VAL A 215 2.53 -15.84 -11.34
C VAL A 215 1.43 -16.89 -11.23
N ALA A 216 1.67 -18.10 -11.74
CA ALA A 216 0.67 -19.17 -11.73
C ALA A 216 0.32 -19.60 -10.30
N ALA A 217 1.31 -19.71 -9.42
CA ALA A 217 1.10 -20.03 -8.00
C ALA A 217 0.31 -18.93 -7.28
N MET A 218 0.60 -17.66 -7.57
CA MET A 218 -0.15 -16.53 -7.01
C MET A 218 -1.60 -16.54 -7.50
N ALA A 219 -1.82 -16.70 -8.80
CA ALA A 219 -3.17 -16.78 -9.37
C ALA A 219 -3.99 -17.90 -8.74
N ALA A 220 -3.42 -19.11 -8.63
CA ALA A 220 -4.09 -20.25 -8.00
C ALA A 220 -4.46 -19.99 -6.53
N HIS A 221 -3.57 -19.35 -5.77
CA HIS A 221 -3.88 -18.93 -4.39
C HIS A 221 -5.06 -17.95 -4.33
N LEU A 222 -5.09 -16.96 -5.23
CA LEU A 222 -6.15 -15.96 -5.25
C LEU A 222 -7.50 -16.58 -5.64
N ASP A 223 -7.52 -17.48 -6.62
CA ASP A 223 -8.71 -18.24 -7.00
C ASP A 223 -9.26 -19.07 -5.83
N GLU A 224 -8.37 -19.79 -5.12
CA GLU A 224 -8.73 -20.56 -3.91
C GLU A 224 -9.37 -19.67 -2.82
N THR A 225 -8.90 -18.43 -2.65
CA THR A 225 -9.53 -17.49 -1.70
C THR A 225 -10.87 -16.93 -2.20
N GLY A 226 -11.07 -16.85 -3.52
CA GLY A 226 -12.35 -16.45 -4.11
C GLY A 226 -13.45 -17.48 -3.85
N GLU A 227 -13.11 -18.77 -3.90
CA GLU A 227 -14.03 -19.87 -3.54
C GLU A 227 -14.48 -19.79 -2.07
N ASP A 228 -13.65 -19.27 -1.17
CA ASP A 228 -14.01 -19.04 0.23
C ASP A 228 -15.15 -18.07 0.41
N LEU A 229 -15.26 -17.10 -0.48
CA LEU A 229 -16.28 -16.07 -0.41
C LEU A 229 -17.60 -16.51 -1.03
N ALA A 230 -17.59 -17.45 -1.97
CA ALA A 230 -18.81 -17.96 -2.62
C ALA A 230 -19.73 -18.74 -1.66
N VAL A 231 -19.24 -19.11 -0.47
CA VAL A 231 -19.96 -19.86 0.57
C VAL A 231 -20.30 -18.96 1.78
N SER A 232 -20.14 -17.63 1.65
CA SER A 232 -20.51 -16.62 2.65
C SER A 232 -21.84 -15.94 2.33
#